data_AF-A0A820MYE7-F1
#
_entry.id   AF-A0A820MYE7-F1
#
_cell.length_a   1.000
_cell.length_b   1.000
_cell.length_c   1.000
_cell.angle_alpha   90.00
_cell.angle_beta   90.00
_cell.angle_gamma   90.00
#
_symmetry.space_group_name_H-M   'P 1'
#
loop_
_entity.id
_entity.type
_entity.pdbx_description
1 polymer ?
#
loop_
_entity_poly.entity_id
_entity_poly.type
_entity_poly.pdbx_seq_one_letter_code
_entity_poly.pdbx_strand_id
1 'polypeptide(L)'
;MCRPRENTSIIQSQPKDLNVIVNDLQDLIKQKETSYTEEKRKRETFEKKLQETCSSLEEEKQKRETFEKTSAEEKQKREEFEKKLEETCSSLEEEKQKREEFEKKLEETCSSLEEEKQKRETFEKTCSSLAEEVKDLRACLQLLIDDAGGQRTLVVLTKLDLMDRGTDAYDVLCGRVIPVKLGIIGVVNRSQEDIHK
;
A
#
# COMPACT_ATOMS: atom_id res chain seq x y z
N MET A 1 124.65 -7.33 74.38
CA MET A 1 124.46 -8.35 73.32
C MET A 1 123.30 -7.94 72.42
N CYS A 2 123.41 -8.31 71.15
CA CYS A 2 122.70 -7.81 69.97
C CYS A 2 121.16 -7.88 69.98
N ARG A 3 120.54 -6.93 69.24
CA ARG A 3 119.17 -7.02 68.71
C ARG A 3 119.09 -8.09 67.59
N PRO A 4 117.88 -8.52 67.22
CA PRO A 4 117.47 -8.42 65.82
C PRO A 4 116.25 -7.52 65.66
N ARG A 5 116.25 -6.77 64.55
CA ARG A 5 115.12 -6.01 64.02
C ARG A 5 114.25 -6.97 63.21
N GLU A 6 112.94 -6.88 63.35
CA GLU A 6 112.01 -7.35 62.32
C GLU A 6 111.24 -6.17 61.72
N ASN A 7 111.17 -6.23 60.40
CA ASN A 7 110.72 -5.21 59.50
C ASN A 7 109.19 -5.12 59.50
N THR A 8 108.65 -3.95 59.80
CA THR A 8 107.36 -3.52 59.26
C THR A 8 107.63 -2.74 57.99
N SER A 9 107.57 -3.44 56.87
CA SER A 9 107.51 -2.87 55.52
C SER A 9 106.32 -1.92 55.43
N ILE A 10 106.62 -0.63 55.49
CA ILE A 10 105.74 0.44 55.05
C ILE A 10 105.41 0.12 53.58
N ILE A 11 104.18 -0.31 53.33
CA ILE A 11 103.62 -0.38 51.98
C ILE A 11 103.55 1.06 51.50
N GLN A 12 104.61 1.50 50.82
CA GLN A 12 104.59 2.71 50.02
C GLN A 12 103.55 2.49 48.92
N SER A 13 102.35 3.04 49.12
CA SER A 13 101.46 3.30 48.00
C SER A 13 102.23 4.22 47.05
N GLN A 14 102.76 3.63 45.98
CA GLN A 14 103.36 4.38 44.87
C GLN A 14 102.36 5.46 44.46
N PRO A 15 102.75 6.74 44.38
CA PRO A 15 101.86 7.75 43.82
C PRO A 15 101.52 7.28 42.40
N LYS A 16 100.24 6.99 42.14
CA LYS A 16 99.79 6.68 40.79
C LYS A 16 100.30 7.81 39.89
N ASP A 17 101.03 7.44 38.83
CA ASP A 17 101.56 8.40 37.87
C ASP A 17 100.45 9.36 37.47
N LEU A 18 100.71 10.67 37.57
CA LEU A 18 99.70 11.69 37.35
C LEU A 18 99.02 11.52 35.97
N ASN A 19 99.77 11.01 34.99
CA ASN A 19 99.29 10.66 33.66
C ASN A 19 98.24 9.54 33.64
N VAL A 20 98.35 8.54 34.52
CA VAL A 20 97.36 7.43 34.60
C VAL A 20 96.03 7.94 35.14
N ILE A 21 96.07 8.77 36.19
CA ILE A 21 94.86 9.39 36.77
C ILE A 21 94.19 10.33 35.75
N VAL A 22 94.98 11.12 35.01
CA VAL A 22 94.47 12.02 33.98
C VAL A 22 93.80 11.24 32.84
N ASN A 23 94.37 10.10 32.41
CA ASN A 23 93.77 9.24 31.38
C ASN A 23 92.47 8.58 31.86
N ASP A 24 92.44 8.04 33.08
CA ASP A 24 91.23 7.45 33.67
C ASP A 24 90.08 8.47 33.78
N LEU A 25 90.40 9.71 34.17
CA LEU A 25 89.43 10.81 34.23
C LEU A 25 88.95 11.22 32.83
N GLN A 26 89.84 11.27 31.84
CA GLN A 26 89.46 11.56 30.45
C GLN A 26 88.53 10.48 29.88
N ASP A 27 88.77 9.20 30.20
CA ASP A 27 87.90 8.10 29.78
C ASP A 27 86.53 8.15 30.45
N LEU A 28 86.49 8.45 31.76
CA LEU A 28 85.24 8.68 32.49
C LEU A 28 84.43 9.85 31.93
N ILE A 29 85.10 10.95 31.56
CA ILE A 29 84.48 12.11 30.92
C ILE A 29 83.88 11.69 29.57
N LYS A 30 84.63 11.01 28.70
CA LYS A 30 84.12 10.50 27.42
C LYS A 30 82.94 9.55 27.59
N GLN A 31 82.98 8.69 28.60
CA GLN A 31 81.90 7.74 28.89
C GLN A 31 80.63 8.44 29.37
N LYS A 32 80.77 9.49 30.19
CA LYS A 32 79.67 10.37 30.61
C LYS A 32 79.11 11.18 29.44
N GLU A 33 79.96 11.72 28.58
CA GLU A 33 79.57 12.49 27.39
C GLU A 33 78.80 11.61 26.38
N THR A 34 79.25 10.38 26.15
CA THR A 34 78.56 9.40 25.29
C THR A 34 77.21 8.98 25.87
N SER A 35 77.14 8.69 27.17
CA SER A 35 75.87 8.40 27.84
C SER A 35 74.89 9.57 27.76
N TYR A 36 75.35 10.81 27.97
CA TYR A 36 74.51 12.01 27.92
C TYR A 36 73.97 12.27 26.50
N THR A 37 74.81 12.08 25.48
CA THR A 37 74.41 12.24 24.08
C THR A 37 73.42 11.16 23.62
N GLU A 38 73.57 9.91 24.07
CA GLU A 38 72.57 8.86 23.84
C GLU A 38 71.23 9.15 24.49
N GLU A 39 71.21 9.59 25.75
CA GLU A 39 69.99 9.98 26.44
C GLU A 39 69.29 11.15 25.75
N LYS A 40 70.06 12.15 25.33
CA LYS A 40 69.56 13.29 24.57
C LYS A 40 68.91 12.83 23.25
N ARG A 41 69.58 11.94 22.51
CA ARG A 41 69.00 11.32 21.30
C ARG A 41 67.70 10.58 21.60
N LYS A 42 67.65 9.77 22.66
CA LYS A 42 66.44 9.02 23.05
C LYS A 42 65.28 9.98 23.35
N ARG A 43 65.54 11.09 24.06
CA ARG A 43 64.54 12.14 24.32
C ARG A 43 64.05 12.80 23.04
N GLU A 44 64.95 13.21 22.15
CA GLU A 44 64.59 13.80 20.84
C GLU A 44 63.75 12.82 19.98
N THR A 45 64.08 11.53 20.03
CA THR A 45 63.33 10.49 19.30
C THR A 45 61.94 10.28 19.91
N PHE A 46 61.83 10.33 21.24
CA PHE A 46 60.56 10.23 21.96
C PHE A 46 59.68 11.45 21.71
N GLU A 47 60.23 12.66 21.73
CA GLU A 47 59.50 13.89 21.40
C GLU A 47 58.94 13.86 19.98
N LYS A 48 59.72 13.39 19.00
CA LYS A 48 59.23 13.19 17.62
C LYS A 48 58.05 12.21 17.56
N LYS A 49 58.15 11.06 18.23
CA LYS A 49 57.05 10.09 18.31
C LYS A 49 55.82 10.70 18.99
N LEU A 50 56.01 11.46 20.06
CA LEU A 50 54.94 12.14 20.77
C LEU A 50 54.23 13.13 19.83
N GLN A 51 55.00 13.92 19.08
CA GLN A 51 54.47 14.88 18.11
C GLN A 51 53.68 14.21 16.99
N GLU A 52 54.17 13.10 16.44
CA GLU A 52 53.46 12.29 15.43
C GLU A 52 52.14 11.71 15.97
N THR A 53 52.16 11.21 17.21
CA THR A 53 50.93 10.70 17.85
C THR A 53 49.91 11.81 18.10
N CYS A 54 50.36 13.00 18.52
CA CYS A 54 49.48 14.16 18.71
C CYS A 54 48.85 14.60 17.38
N SER A 55 49.62 14.65 16.28
CA SER A 55 49.05 15.03 14.98
C SER A 55 48.03 14.01 14.50
N SER A 56 48.32 12.72 14.65
CA SER A 56 47.40 11.63 14.27
C SER A 56 46.10 11.67 15.09
N LEU A 57 46.19 11.99 16.38
CA LEU A 57 45.03 12.13 17.25
C LEU A 57 44.15 13.33 16.85
N GLU A 58 44.76 14.44 16.46
CA GLU A 58 44.03 15.64 16.01
C GLU A 58 43.28 15.38 14.70
N GLU A 59 43.88 14.65 13.76
CA GLU A 59 43.21 14.22 12.52
C GLU A 59 42.00 13.33 12.81
N GLU A 60 42.14 12.35 13.71
CA GLU A 60 41.02 11.48 14.12
C GLU A 60 39.90 12.26 14.82
N LYS A 61 40.25 13.24 15.64
CA LYS A 61 39.28 14.12 16.28
C LYS A 61 38.48 14.93 15.25
N GLN A 62 39.15 15.48 14.24
CA GLN A 62 38.49 16.20 13.16
C GLN A 62 37.55 15.30 12.35
N LYS A 63 37.95 14.05 12.06
CA LYS A 63 37.07 13.07 11.39
C LYS A 63 35.84 12.73 12.22
N ARG A 64 35.98 12.63 13.55
CA ARG A 64 34.83 12.40 14.45
C ARG A 64 33.88 13.59 14.46
N GLU A 65 34.41 14.81 14.53
CA GLU A 65 33.58 16.02 14.49
C GLU A 65 32.81 16.16 13.17
N THR A 66 33.43 15.81 12.03
CA THR A 66 32.72 15.82 10.73
C THR A 66 31.70 14.69 10.62
N PHE A 67 32.02 13.51 11.15
CA PHE A 67 31.08 12.39 11.23
C PHE A 67 29.86 12.71 12.11
N GLU A 68 30.07 13.31 13.28
CA GLU A 68 28.96 13.70 14.17
C GLU A 68 28.04 14.75 13.51
N LYS A 69 28.62 15.73 12.80
CA LYS A 69 27.83 16.72 12.04
C LYS A 69 27.00 16.07 10.94
N THR A 70 27.62 15.21 10.12
CA THR A 70 26.91 14.50 9.05
C THR A 70 25.82 13.57 9.59
N SER A 71 26.09 12.86 10.69
CA SER A 71 25.09 12.03 11.36
C SER A 71 23.92 12.84 11.91
N ALA A 72 24.16 14.03 12.47
CA ALA A 72 23.11 14.92 12.93
C ALA A 72 22.27 15.47 11.78
N GLU A 73 22.90 15.86 10.66
CA GLU A 73 22.20 16.29 9.44
C GLU A 73 21.32 15.17 8.85
N GLU A 74 21.82 13.94 8.79
CA GLU A 74 21.02 12.80 8.33
C GLU A 74 19.84 12.51 9.25
N LYS A 75 20.05 12.59 10.57
CA LYS A 75 18.96 12.41 11.55
C LYS A 75 17.88 13.47 11.36
N GLN A 76 18.27 14.74 11.17
CA GLN A 76 17.32 15.81 10.90
C GLN A 76 16.55 15.61 9.59
N LYS A 77 17.23 15.17 8.51
CA LYS A 77 16.58 14.83 7.24
C LYS A 77 15.59 13.69 7.38
N ARG A 78 15.89 12.67 8.20
CA ARG A 78 14.97 11.57 8.48
C ARG A 78 13.73 12.05 9.22
N GLU A 79 13.89 12.88 10.25
CA GLU A 79 12.76 13.47 10.99
C GLU A 79 11.87 14.35 10.10
N GLU A 80 12.47 15.13 9.19
CA GLU A 80 11.71 15.94 8.21
C GLU A 80 10.96 15.05 7.20
N PHE A 81 11.61 13.98 6.72
CA PHE A 81 10.97 13.04 5.80
C PHE A 81 9.83 12.27 6.46
N GLU A 82 9.99 11.88 7.72
CA GLU A 82 8.96 11.20 8.52
C GLU A 82 7.72 12.07 8.70
N LYS A 83 7.89 13.37 8.98
CA LYS A 83 6.78 14.34 9.01
C LYS A 83 6.05 14.44 7.67
N LYS A 84 6.80 14.56 6.56
CA LYS A 84 6.21 14.58 5.21
C LYS A 84 5.44 13.29 4.92
N LEU A 85 5.98 12.15 5.36
CA LEU A 85 5.32 10.85 5.21
C LEU A 85 4.01 10.81 5.98
N GLU A 86 4.01 11.28 7.23
CA GLU A 86 2.81 11.35 8.08
C GLU A 86 1.73 12.27 7.49
N GLU A 87 2.11 13.43 6.95
CA GLU A 87 1.21 14.35 6.23
C GLU A 87 0.62 13.72 4.96
N THR A 88 1.41 12.94 4.20
CA THR A 88 0.89 12.23 3.02
C THR A 88 -0.04 11.09 3.41
N CYS A 89 0.24 10.37 4.50
CA CYS A 89 -0.60 9.30 5.00
C CYS A 89 -1.96 9.82 5.48
N SER A 90 -2.00 10.96 6.19
CA SER A 90 -3.28 11.56 6.62
C SER A 90 -4.13 11.98 5.43
N SER A 91 -3.54 12.65 4.44
CA SER A 91 -4.23 13.05 3.20
C SER A 91 -4.77 11.85 2.42
N LEU A 92 -4.01 10.75 2.36
CA LEU A 92 -4.43 9.52 1.69
C LEU A 92 -5.61 8.85 2.41
N GLU A 93 -5.62 8.86 3.74
CA GLU A 93 -6.70 8.29 4.53
C GLU A 93 -8.00 9.07 4.35
N GLU A 94 -7.94 10.41 4.26
CA GLU A 94 -9.11 11.24 3.93
C GLU A 94 -9.67 10.91 2.54
N GLU A 95 -8.82 10.74 1.53
CA GLU A 95 -9.25 10.35 0.18
C GLU A 95 -9.85 8.94 0.14
N LYS A 96 -9.31 8.01 0.94
CA LYS A 96 -9.87 6.66 1.08
C LYS A 96 -11.28 6.69 1.68
N GLN A 97 -11.49 7.47 2.74
CA GLN A 97 -12.81 7.65 3.35
C GLN A 97 -13.84 8.23 2.36
N LYS A 98 -13.45 9.25 1.59
CA LYS A 98 -14.31 9.82 0.54
C LYS A 98 -14.70 8.79 -0.53
N ARG A 99 -13.77 7.90 -0.91
CA ARG A 99 -14.06 6.82 -1.86
C ARG A 99 -15.04 5.80 -1.30
N GLU A 100 -14.86 5.37 -0.05
CA GLU A 100 -15.79 4.45 0.61
C GLU A 100 -17.20 5.04 0.74
N GLU A 101 -17.32 6.34 1.04
CA GLU A 101 -18.60 7.04 1.05
C GLU A 101 -19.24 7.13 -0.33
N PHE A 102 -18.43 7.38 -1.37
CA PHE A 102 -18.91 7.44 -2.74
C PHE A 102 -19.39 6.07 -3.24
N GLU A 103 -18.68 4.99 -2.89
CA GLU A 103 -19.05 3.62 -3.23
C GLU A 103 -20.39 3.22 -2.60
N LYS A 104 -20.63 3.58 -1.33
CA LYS A 104 -21.94 3.38 -0.68
C LYS A 104 -23.06 4.11 -1.41
N LYS A 105 -22.85 5.38 -1.76
CA LYS A 105 -23.83 6.15 -2.55
C LYS A 105 -24.10 5.51 -3.91
N LEU A 106 -23.05 5.00 -4.57
CA LEU A 106 -23.19 4.30 -5.84
C LEU A 106 -24.06 3.04 -5.67
N GLU A 107 -23.78 2.24 -4.65
CA GLU A 107 -24.53 1.00 -4.36
C GLU A 107 -26.02 1.28 -4.09
N GLU A 108 -26.33 2.32 -3.31
CA GLU A 108 -27.71 2.78 -3.07
C GLU A 108 -28.43 3.19 -4.36
N THR A 109 -27.75 3.95 -5.23
CA THR A 109 -28.32 4.35 -6.53
C THR A 109 -28.54 3.18 -7.48
N CYS A 110 -27.64 2.19 -7.48
CA CYS A 110 -27.77 0.98 -8.28
C CYS A 110 -28.97 0.14 -7.84
N SER A 111 -29.19 -0.01 -6.53
CA SER A 111 -30.38 -0.72 -6.01
C SER A 111 -31.67 -0.04 -6.48
N SER A 112 -31.75 1.28 -6.38
CA SER A 112 -32.92 2.05 -6.82
C SER A 112 -33.18 1.92 -8.33
N LEU A 113 -32.11 1.91 -9.14
CA LEU A 113 -32.20 1.73 -10.58
C LEU A 113 -32.71 0.34 -10.96
N GLU A 114 -32.27 -0.71 -10.25
CA GLU A 114 -32.71 -2.08 -10.52
C GLU A 114 -34.20 -2.27 -10.20
N GLU A 115 -34.70 -1.65 -9.13
CA GLU A 115 -36.15 -1.62 -8.83
C GLU A 115 -36.95 -0.96 -9.96
N GLU A 116 -36.49 0.18 -10.46
CA GLU A 116 -37.15 0.88 -11.59
C GLU A 116 -37.10 0.05 -12.88
N LYS A 117 -36.00 -0.66 -13.13
CA LYS A 117 -35.86 -1.56 -14.28
C LYS A 117 -36.84 -2.72 -14.21
N GLN A 118 -37.02 -3.33 -13.03
CA GLN A 118 -38.03 -4.37 -12.84
C GLN A 118 -39.45 -3.85 -13.10
N LYS A 119 -39.78 -2.65 -12.60
CA LYS A 119 -41.08 -2.00 -12.88
C LYS A 119 -41.28 -1.82 -14.38
N ARG A 120 -40.28 -1.34 -15.11
CA ARG A 120 -40.35 -1.18 -16.58
C ARG A 120 -40.54 -2.51 -17.30
N GLU A 121 -39.85 -3.57 -16.87
CA GLU A 121 -39.99 -4.89 -17.49
C GLU A 121 -41.40 -5.46 -17.25
N THR A 122 -41.96 -5.30 -16.05
CA THR A 122 -43.35 -5.69 -15.78
C THR A 122 -44.34 -4.88 -16.62
N PHE A 123 -44.12 -3.58 -16.75
CA PHE A 123 -44.94 -2.71 -17.58
C PHE A 123 -44.88 -3.12 -19.06
N GLU A 124 -43.68 -3.37 -19.59
CA GLU A 124 -43.50 -3.81 -20.98
C GLU A 124 -44.25 -5.12 -21.27
N LYS A 125 -44.14 -6.11 -20.37
CA LYS A 125 -44.91 -7.36 -20.45
C LYS A 125 -46.43 -7.12 -20.49
N THR A 126 -46.94 -6.22 -19.64
CA THR A 126 -48.38 -5.88 -19.66
C THR A 126 -48.80 -5.18 -20.95
N CYS A 127 -47.97 -4.28 -21.48
CA CYS A 127 -48.23 -3.61 -22.76
C CYS A 127 -48.22 -4.60 -23.93
N SER A 128 -47.30 -5.57 -23.95
CA SER A 128 -47.28 -6.61 -24.97
C SER A 128 -48.54 -7.48 -24.95
N SER A 129 -49.03 -7.85 -23.76
CA SER A 129 -50.29 -8.61 -23.62
C SER A 129 -51.47 -7.83 -24.19
N LEU A 130 -51.62 -6.57 -23.77
CA LEU A 130 -52.70 -5.70 -24.26
C LEU A 130 -52.60 -5.43 -25.78
N ALA A 131 -51.39 -5.36 -26.33
CA ALA A 131 -51.20 -5.15 -27.76
C ALA A 131 -51.70 -6.33 -28.60
N GLU A 132 -51.47 -7.57 -28.15
CA GLU A 132 -52.03 -8.75 -28.82
C GLU A 132 -53.57 -8.79 -28.70
N GLU A 133 -54.13 -8.46 -27.53
CA GLU A 133 -55.60 -8.38 -27.37
C GLU A 133 -56.24 -7.34 -28.30
N VAL A 134 -55.64 -6.15 -28.42
CA VAL A 134 -56.14 -5.09 -29.30
C VAL A 134 -56.03 -5.50 -30.78
N LYS A 135 -54.99 -6.23 -31.15
CA LYS A 135 -54.78 -6.72 -32.52
C LYS A 135 -55.84 -7.76 -32.92
N ASP A 136 -56.19 -8.66 -32.00
CA ASP A 136 -57.26 -9.64 -32.23
C ASP A 136 -58.62 -8.95 -32.42
N LEU A 137 -58.94 -7.98 -31.56
CA LEU A 137 -60.18 -7.19 -31.70
C LEU A 137 -60.22 -6.42 -33.03
N ARG A 138 -59.10 -5.82 -33.45
CA ARG A 138 -59.00 -5.10 -34.73
C ARG A 138 -59.22 -6.04 -35.91
N ALA A 139 -58.66 -7.24 -35.88
CA ALA A 139 -58.87 -8.25 -36.92
C ALA A 139 -60.35 -8.65 -37.02
N CYS A 140 -61.01 -8.89 -35.88
CA CYS A 140 -62.44 -9.19 -35.84
C CYS A 140 -63.31 -8.05 -36.43
N LEU A 141 -63.02 -6.80 -36.08
CA LEU A 141 -63.72 -5.65 -36.63
C LEU A 141 -63.52 -5.50 -38.13
N GLN A 142 -62.32 -5.76 -38.64
CA GLN A 142 -62.06 -5.72 -40.09
C GLN A 142 -62.90 -6.74 -40.85
N LEU A 143 -62.99 -7.98 -40.34
CA LEU A 143 -63.84 -9.01 -40.95
C LEU A 143 -65.32 -8.61 -40.96
N LEU A 144 -65.79 -7.90 -39.93
CA LEU A 144 -67.16 -7.39 -39.86
C LEU A 144 -67.46 -6.34 -40.94
N ILE A 145 -66.47 -5.47 -41.22
CA ILE A 145 -66.55 -4.44 -42.26
C ILE A 145 -66.57 -5.11 -43.64
N ASP A 146 -65.67 -6.07 -43.85
CA ASP A 146 -65.57 -6.81 -45.11
C ASP A 146 -66.86 -7.62 -45.38
N ASP A 147 -67.55 -8.06 -44.34
CA ASP A 147 -68.83 -8.78 -44.39
C ASP A 147 -70.07 -7.89 -44.21
N ALA A 148 -70.11 -6.70 -44.84
CA ALA A 148 -71.30 -5.83 -44.92
C ALA A 148 -72.15 -5.76 -43.62
N GLY A 149 -71.48 -5.62 -42.47
CA GLY A 149 -72.12 -5.60 -41.15
C GLY A 149 -72.35 -6.98 -40.50
N GLY A 150 -71.48 -7.96 -40.78
CA GLY A 150 -71.45 -9.27 -40.10
C GLY A 150 -72.64 -10.18 -40.38
N GLN A 151 -73.15 -10.19 -41.61
CA GLN A 151 -74.38 -10.95 -41.93
C GLN A 151 -74.18 -12.46 -41.97
N ARG A 152 -72.95 -12.90 -42.27
CA ARG A 152 -72.53 -14.30 -42.39
C ARG A 152 -71.32 -14.60 -41.51
N THR A 153 -71.00 -13.70 -40.58
CA THR A 153 -69.91 -13.84 -39.62
C THR A 153 -70.45 -14.32 -38.28
N LEU A 154 -69.99 -15.49 -37.84
CA LEU A 154 -70.21 -16.03 -36.50
C LEU A 154 -68.90 -15.87 -35.72
N VAL A 155 -68.94 -15.17 -34.58
CA VAL A 155 -67.75 -14.97 -33.75
C VAL A 155 -67.69 -16.08 -32.71
N VAL A 156 -66.53 -16.73 -32.63
CA VAL A 156 -66.26 -17.76 -31.63
C VAL A 156 -65.21 -17.23 -30.68
N LEU A 157 -65.58 -17.04 -29.42
CA LEU A 157 -64.64 -16.71 -28.35
C LEU A 157 -64.12 -18.00 -27.74
N THR A 158 -62.81 -18.09 -27.56
CA THR A 158 -62.16 -19.26 -26.96
C THR A 158 -61.35 -18.86 -25.74
N LYS A 159 -60.89 -19.83 -24.96
CA LYS A 159 -60.01 -19.63 -23.79
C LYS A 159 -60.62 -18.73 -22.68
N LEU A 160 -61.94 -18.80 -22.50
CA LEU A 160 -62.65 -18.06 -21.44
C LEU A 160 -62.20 -18.47 -20.03
N ASP A 161 -61.61 -19.65 -19.90
CA ASP A 161 -61.00 -20.18 -18.69
C ASP A 161 -59.69 -19.49 -18.29
N LEU A 162 -59.02 -18.83 -19.23
CA LEU A 162 -57.73 -18.14 -19.01
C LEU A 162 -57.87 -16.63 -18.83
N MET A 163 -59.09 -16.12 -18.62
CA MET A 163 -59.32 -14.70 -18.37
C MET A 163 -58.79 -14.28 -17.00
N ASP A 164 -58.31 -13.04 -16.89
CA ASP A 164 -57.81 -12.49 -15.64
C ASP A 164 -58.92 -12.35 -14.59
N ARG A 165 -58.56 -12.61 -13.33
CA ARG A 165 -59.50 -12.49 -12.21
C ARG A 165 -60.04 -11.06 -12.12
N GLY A 166 -61.37 -10.94 -12.15
CA GLY A 166 -62.06 -9.65 -12.10
C GLY A 166 -62.46 -9.10 -13.47
N THR A 167 -62.13 -9.81 -14.56
CA THR A 167 -62.66 -9.52 -15.91
C THR A 167 -63.70 -10.57 -16.30
N ASP A 168 -64.71 -10.17 -17.08
CA ASP A 168 -65.69 -11.09 -17.67
C ASP A 168 -65.90 -10.79 -19.15
N ALA A 169 -66.33 -11.80 -19.90
CA ALA A 169 -66.66 -11.67 -21.32
C ALA A 169 -68.16 -11.45 -21.55
N TYR A 170 -68.93 -11.09 -20.52
CA TYR A 170 -70.39 -11.05 -20.60
C TYR A 170 -70.88 -10.05 -21.65
N ASP A 171 -70.33 -8.83 -21.64
CA ASP A 171 -70.70 -7.79 -22.60
C ASP A 171 -70.28 -8.14 -24.04
N VAL A 172 -69.19 -8.89 -24.21
CA VAL A 172 -68.75 -9.37 -25.53
C VAL A 172 -69.68 -10.48 -26.02
N LEU A 173 -69.98 -11.50 -25.21
CA LEU A 173 -70.89 -12.60 -25.57
C LEU A 173 -72.31 -12.11 -25.87
N CYS A 174 -72.75 -11.04 -25.20
CA CYS A 174 -74.03 -10.38 -25.46
C CYS A 174 -74.03 -9.51 -26.72
N GLY A 175 -72.91 -9.41 -27.45
CA GLY A 175 -72.80 -8.60 -28.67
C GLY A 175 -72.86 -7.10 -28.45
N ARG A 176 -72.64 -6.61 -27.21
CA ARG A 176 -72.67 -5.18 -26.88
C ARG A 176 -71.40 -4.46 -27.35
N VAL A 177 -70.28 -5.18 -27.39
CA VAL A 177 -68.98 -4.66 -27.83
C VAL A 177 -68.79 -4.84 -29.35
N ILE A 178 -69.12 -6.01 -29.89
CA ILE A 178 -69.04 -6.31 -31.33
C ILE A 178 -70.41 -6.81 -31.79
N PRO A 179 -71.20 -5.99 -32.52
CA PRO A 179 -72.52 -6.39 -32.98
C PRO A 179 -72.41 -7.30 -34.21
N VAL A 180 -72.80 -8.57 -34.05
CA VAL A 180 -72.89 -9.56 -35.14
C VAL A 180 -74.29 -10.14 -35.23
N LYS A 181 -74.78 -10.38 -36.45
CA LYS A 181 -76.16 -10.85 -36.67
C LYS A 181 -76.37 -12.31 -36.28
N LEU A 182 -75.34 -13.15 -36.43
CA LEU A 182 -75.39 -14.59 -36.11
C LEU A 182 -75.10 -14.89 -34.63
N GLY A 183 -74.70 -13.89 -33.84
CA GLY A 183 -74.36 -14.04 -32.43
C GLY A 183 -72.89 -14.42 -32.17
N ILE A 184 -72.57 -14.53 -30.89
CA ILE A 184 -71.22 -14.83 -30.40
C ILE A 184 -71.31 -16.07 -29.50
N ILE A 185 -70.44 -17.06 -29.75
CA ILE A 185 -70.42 -18.33 -29.02
C ILE A 185 -69.10 -18.46 -28.26
N GLY A 186 -69.18 -18.64 -26.94
CA GLY A 186 -68.04 -18.97 -26.10
C GLY A 186 -67.77 -20.47 -26.06
N VAL A 187 -66.52 -20.89 -26.31
CA VAL A 187 -66.08 -22.29 -26.29
C VAL A 187 -64.84 -22.44 -25.41
N VAL A 188 -64.83 -23.43 -24.53
CA VAL A 188 -63.64 -23.82 -23.77
C VAL A 188 -63.03 -25.04 -24.45
N ASN A 189 -61.80 -24.89 -24.96
CA ASN A 189 -61.08 -25.94 -25.66
C ASN A 189 -60.26 -26.79 -24.69
N ARG A 190 -59.78 -27.96 -25.14
CA ARG A 190 -58.88 -28.80 -24.35
C ARG A 190 -57.55 -28.10 -24.10
N SER A 191 -57.03 -28.22 -22.88
CA SER A 191 -55.73 -27.67 -22.49
C SER A 191 -54.58 -28.42 -23.16
N GLN A 192 -53.38 -27.82 -23.17
CA GLN A 192 -52.17 -28.49 -23.66
C GLN A 192 -51.83 -29.74 -22.84
N GLU A 193 -52.16 -29.76 -21.55
CA GLU A 193 -51.97 -30.92 -20.69
C GLU A 193 -52.92 -32.07 -21.07
N ASP A 194 -54.16 -31.77 -21.44
CA ASP A 194 -55.14 -32.79 -21.87
C ASP A 194 -54.89 -33.34 -23.27
N ILE A 195 -54.12 -32.61 -24.10
CA ILE A 195 -53.73 -33.06 -25.45
C ILE A 195 -52.49 -33.96 -25.40
N HIS A 196 -51.56 -33.74 -24.46
CA HIS A 196 -50.29 -34.47 -24.37
C HIS A 196 -50.30 -35.67 -23.41
N LYS A 197 -51.48 -36.10 -22.93
CA LYS A 197 -51.67 -37.38 -22.23
C LYS A 197 -51.73 -38.55 -23.21
#